data_AF-A0A382M285-F1
#
_entry.id   AF-A0A382M285-F1
#
_cell.length_a   1.000
_cell.length_b   1.000
_cell.length_c   1.000
_cell.angle_alpha   90.00
_cell.angle_beta   90.00
_cell.angle_gamma   90.00
#
_symmetry.space_group_name_H-M   'P 1'
#
loop_
_entity.id
_entity.type
_entity.pdbx_description
1 polymer ?
#
loop_
_entity_poly.entity_id
_entity_poly.type
_entity_poly.pdbx_seq_one_letter_code
_entity_poly.pdbx_strand_id
1 'polypeptide(L)'
;VKITHLERKSVKVPFMPGILSPPDYEEFTESYPLPISERLQDIYYIHTDTGLTGIGMGGPYFDAHDETPPDLIGKDPREFEPRTLGGGG
;
A
#
# COMPACT_ATOMS: atom_id res chain seq x y z
N VAL A 1 5.86 8.86 21.17
CA VAL A 1 4.69 8.39 20.40
C VAL A 1 4.99 6.95 20.08
N LYS A 2 4.17 5.99 20.47
CA LYS A 2 4.46 4.56 20.26
C LYS A 2 3.44 3.93 19.34
N ILE A 3 3.89 3.06 18.45
CA ILE A 3 3.00 2.22 17.64
C ILE A 3 2.32 1.20 18.55
N THR A 4 0.99 1.08 18.42
CA THR A 4 0.17 0.19 19.26
C THR A 4 -0.57 -0.86 18.45
N HIS A 5 -0.88 -0.56 17.18
CA HIS A 5 -1.59 -1.48 16.30
C HIS A 5 -1.16 -1.26 14.85
N LEU A 6 -1.08 -2.37 14.11
CA LEU A 6 -0.86 -2.40 12.67
C LEU A 6 -2.08 -3.08 12.05
N GLU A 7 -2.69 -2.41 11.08
CA GLU A 7 -3.81 -2.94 10.30
C GLU A 7 -3.46 -2.89 8.81
N ARG A 8 -3.84 -3.95 8.08
CA ARG A 8 -3.69 -4.08 6.63
C ARG A 8 -5.05 -4.30 6.00
N LYS A 9 -5.37 -3.54 4.96
CA LYS A 9 -6.57 -3.74 4.13
C LYS A 9 -6.17 -3.86 2.68
N SER A 10 -6.41 -5.03 2.10
CA SER A 10 -6.28 -5.24 0.67
C SER A 10 -7.50 -4.65 -0.03
N VAL A 11 -7.26 -3.76 -0.99
CA VAL A 11 -8.29 -3.12 -1.79
C VAL A 11 -8.05 -3.42 -3.26
N LYS A 12 -9.15 -3.57 -3.99
CA LYS A 12 -9.16 -3.60 -5.45
C LYS A 12 -9.78 -2.28 -5.90
N VAL A 13 -9.00 -1.42 -6.53
CA VAL A 13 -9.52 -0.13 -7.00
C VAL A 13 -10.41 -0.39 -8.21
N PRO A 14 -11.71 -0.04 -8.15
CA PRO A 14 -12.58 -0.23 -9.29
C PRO A 14 -12.16 0.74 -10.39
N PHE A 15 -11.55 0.21 -11.45
CA PHE A 15 -11.27 1.00 -12.64
C PHE A 15 -12.55 1.23 -13.42
N MET A 16 -12.97 2.49 -13.52
CA MET A 16 -14.06 2.88 -14.38
C MET A 16 -13.59 3.01 -15.84
N PRO A 17 -14.34 2.49 -16.83
CA PRO A 17 -14.05 2.73 -18.23
C PRO A 17 -13.95 4.23 -18.53
N GLY A 18 -12.89 4.66 -19.22
CA GLY A 18 -12.69 6.05 -19.65
C GLY A 18 -11.63 6.84 -18.89
N ILE A 19 -11.02 6.29 -17.83
CA ILE A 19 -9.84 6.91 -17.18
C ILE A 19 -8.58 6.73 -18.04
N LEU A 20 -8.48 5.59 -18.73
CA LEU A 20 -7.43 5.25 -19.69
C LEU A 20 -8.07 4.81 -21.01
N SER A 21 -7.49 5.20 -22.13
CA SER A 21 -7.91 4.72 -23.46
C SER A 21 -7.30 3.34 -23.71
N PRO A 22 -7.96 2.42 -24.43
CA PRO A 22 -7.26 1.27 -24.99
C PRO A 22 -6.10 1.75 -25.90
N PRO A 23 -4.91 1.13 -25.84
CA PRO A 23 -4.55 -0.09 -25.11
C PRO A 23 -3.97 0.13 -23.69
N ASP A 24 -3.82 1.37 -23.24
CA ASP A 24 -3.16 1.73 -21.96
C ASP A 24 -3.85 1.09 -20.74
N TYR A 25 -5.15 0.78 -20.85
CA TYR A 25 -5.91 0.05 -19.84
C TYR A 25 -5.48 -1.43 -19.70
N GLU A 26 -5.02 -2.02 -20.79
CA GLU A 26 -4.76 -3.46 -20.89
C GLU A 26 -3.29 -3.80 -20.69
N GLU A 27 -2.34 -2.84 -20.78
CA GLU A 27 -0.87 -3.03 -20.80
C GLU A 27 -0.37 -4.33 -20.15
N PHE A 28 -0.45 -5.41 -20.94
CA PHE A 28 -0.06 -6.73 -20.51
C PHE A 28 1.45 -6.84 -20.66
N THR A 29 2.14 -7.00 -19.53
CA THR A 29 3.58 -7.25 -19.48
C THR A 29 3.85 -8.52 -18.70
N GLU A 30 5.07 -9.06 -18.74
CA GLU A 30 5.42 -10.21 -17.88
C GLU A 30 5.18 -9.90 -16.39
N SER A 31 5.39 -8.65 -15.97
CA SER A 31 5.14 -8.19 -14.60
C SER A 31 3.67 -7.87 -14.31
N TYR A 32 2.87 -7.64 -15.35
CA TYR A 32 1.44 -7.33 -15.26
C TYR A 32 0.62 -8.17 -16.24
N PRO A 33 0.45 -9.49 -15.97
CA PRO A 33 -0.18 -10.42 -16.91
C PRO A 33 -1.72 -10.36 -16.88
N LEU A 34 -2.32 -9.69 -15.90
CA LEU A 34 -3.77 -9.56 -15.75
C LEU A 34 -4.22 -8.10 -15.86
N PRO A 35 -5.50 -7.85 -16.19
CA PRO A 35 -6.03 -6.49 -16.32
C PRO A 35 -5.82 -5.68 -15.04
N ILE A 36 -5.71 -4.36 -15.19
CA ILE A 36 -5.53 -3.45 -14.05
C ILE A 36 -6.63 -3.56 -13.00
N SER A 37 -7.85 -3.92 -13.41
CA SER A 37 -9.00 -4.19 -12.52
C SER A 37 -8.79 -5.38 -11.59
N GLU A 38 -7.87 -6.29 -11.91
CA GLU A 38 -7.53 -7.43 -11.06
C GLU A 38 -6.45 -7.11 -10.03
N ARG A 39 -5.80 -5.94 -10.12
CA ARG A 39 -4.74 -5.54 -9.18
C ARG A 39 -5.31 -5.26 -7.80
N LEU A 40 -4.70 -5.88 -6.81
CA LEU A 40 -4.83 -5.56 -5.40
C LEU A 40 -3.74 -4.57 -5.00
N GLN A 41 -4.06 -3.74 -4.01
CA GLN A 41 -3.13 -2.87 -3.32
C GLN A 41 -3.42 -2.94 -1.83
N ASP A 42 -2.37 -2.97 -1.02
CA ASP A 42 -2.54 -2.93 0.43
C ASP A 42 -2.49 -1.49 0.95
N ILE A 43 -3.49 -1.16 1.76
CA ILE A 43 -3.49 0.04 2.59
C ILE A 43 -3.06 -0.37 3.99
N TYR A 44 -1.98 0.26 4.46
CA TYR A 44 -1.42 0.04 5.79
C TYR A 44 -1.83 1.17 6.73
N TYR A 45 -2.33 0.81 7.90
CA TYR A 45 -2.71 1.72 8.96
C TYR A 45 -1.81 1.47 10.17
N ILE A 46 -1.15 2.53 10.65
CA ILE A 46 -0.25 2.49 11.79
C ILE A 46 -0.85 3.36 12.89
N HIS A 47 -1.36 2.74 13.96
CA HIS A 47 -1.99 3.44 15.06
C HIS A 47 -1.01 3.70 16.19
N THR A 48 -1.08 4.89 16.79
CA THR A 48 -0.23 5.29 17.91
C THR A 48 -0.96 5.41 19.23
N ASP A 49 -0.21 5.38 20.32
CA ASP A 49 -0.69 5.63 21.69
C ASP A 49 -1.28 7.04 21.90
N THR A 50 -1.00 7.98 20.99
CA THR A 50 -1.59 9.32 20.98
C THR A 50 -2.88 9.42 20.16
N GLY A 51 -3.40 8.29 19.65
CA GLY A 51 -4.60 8.26 18.81
C GLY A 51 -4.40 8.71 17.37
N LEU A 52 -3.16 8.93 16.92
CA LEU A 52 -2.87 9.25 15.52
C LEU A 52 -2.83 7.96 14.70
N THR A 53 -3.25 8.06 13.43
CA THR A 53 -3.15 6.96 12.47
C THR A 53 -2.36 7.42 11.26
N GLY A 54 -1.20 6.79 11.02
CA GLY A 54 -0.46 6.93 9.77
C GLY A 54 -1.05 6.01 8.71
N ILE A 55 -1.04 6.45 7.46
CA ILE A 55 -1.55 5.69 6.31
C ILE A 55 -0.43 5.55 5.29
N GLY A 56 -0.20 4.33 4.83
CA GLY A 56 0.72 3.99 3.75
C GLY A 56 0.04 3.11 2.72
N MET A 57 0.63 3.03 1.52
CA MET A 57 0.14 2.20 0.43
C MET A 57 1.29 1.35 -0.11
N GLY A 58 1.04 0.07 -0.31
CA GLY A 58 1.96 -0.86 -0.96
C GLY A 58 1.93 -0.76 -2.49
N GLY A 59 2.89 -1.40 -3.14
CA GLY A 59 2.85 -1.60 -4.58
C GLY A 59 1.69 -2.51 -5.00
N PRO A 60 1.23 -2.43 -6.26
CA PRO A 60 0.19 -3.30 -6.78
C PRO A 60 0.67 -4.75 -6.93
N TYR A 61 -0.25 -5.70 -6.75
CA TYR A 61 -0.03 -7.14 -6.92
C TYR A 61 -1.31 -7.83 -7.41
N PHE A 62 -1.26 -9.10 -7.84
CA PHE A 62 -2.45 -9.81 -8.36
C PHE A 62 -2.95 -10.93 -7.43
N ASP A 63 -2.06 -11.67 -6.80
CA ASP A 63 -2.41 -12.81 -5.95
C ASP A 63 -2.41 -12.45 -4.47
N ALA A 64 -3.18 -13.17 -3.65
CA ALA A 64 -3.13 -12.99 -2.21
C ALA A 64 -1.71 -13.25 -1.69
N HIS A 65 -1.12 -12.26 -1.03
CA HIS A 65 0.19 -12.38 -0.41
C HIS A 65 0.04 -12.41 1.11
N ASP A 66 0.49 -13.53 1.70
CA ASP A 66 0.68 -13.64 3.13
C ASP A 66 1.89 -12.79 3.51
N GLU A 67 1.63 -11.68 4.20
CA GLU A 67 2.67 -10.81 4.73
C GLU A 67 2.76 -11.02 6.23
N THR A 68 3.98 -11.21 6.73
CA THR A 68 4.22 -11.20 8.18
C THR A 68 4.34 -9.74 8.62
N PRO A 69 3.50 -9.27 9.56
CA PRO A 69 3.58 -7.90 10.01
C PRO A 69 4.97 -7.62 10.60
N PRO A 70 5.58 -6.48 10.29
CA PRO A 70 6.90 -6.15 10.81
C PRO A 70 6.84 -5.94 12.32
N ASP A 71 7.95 -6.23 13.00
CA ASP A 71 8.09 -6.00 14.44
C ASP A 71 8.26 -4.50 14.72
N LEU A 72 7.14 -3.77 14.74
CA LEU A 72 7.10 -2.32 14.97
C LEU A 72 6.34 -1.90 16.23
N ILE A 73 5.63 -2.82 16.89
CA ILE A 73 4.83 -2.51 18.07
C ILE A 73 5.75 -1.99 19.19
N GLY A 74 5.36 -0.88 19.81
CA GLY A 74 6.11 -0.20 20.86
C GLY A 74 7.21 0.74 20.37
N LYS A 75 7.58 0.72 19.09
CA LYS A 75 8.60 1.62 18.51
C LYS A 75 8.03 3.03 18.30
N ASP A 76 8.91 4.04 18.34
CA ASP A 76 8.53 5.42 18.05
C ASP A 76 8.73 5.75 16.56
N PRO A 77 7.67 6.11 15.81
CA PRO A 77 7.79 6.39 14.37
C PRO A 77 8.80 7.47 14.02
N ARG A 78 9.11 8.38 14.95
CA ARG A 78 10.01 9.52 14.74
C ARG A 78 11.49 9.11 14.76
N GLU A 79 11.79 7.88 15.15
CA GLU A 79 13.13 7.30 15.16
C GLU A 79 13.47 6.58 13.84
N PHE A 80 12.49 6.42 12.94
CA PHE A 80 12.74 5.85 11.62
C PHE A 80 13.50 6.83 10.71
N GLU A 81 14.48 6.30 9.96
CA GLU A 81 15.26 7.04 8.98
C GLU A 81 15.01 6.47 7.57
N PRO A 82 15.09 7.28 6.49
CA PRO A 82 15.37 8.71 6.51
C PRO A 82 14.14 9.55 6.88
N ARG A 83 14.34 10.59 7.71
CA ARG A 83 13.26 11.53 8.08
C ARG A 83 12.87 12.52 6.96
N THR A 84 13.63 12.53 5.88
CA THR A 84 13.29 13.22 4.64
C THR A 84 12.96 12.19 3.58
N LEU A 85 11.70 12.22 3.12
CA LEU A 85 11.32 11.52 1.90
C LEU A 85 12.07 12.17 0.74
N GLY A 86 12.98 11.43 0.10
CA GLY A 86 13.42 11.78 -1.25
C GLY A 86 12.16 11.73 -2.12
N GLY A 87 11.81 12.85 -2.77
CA GLY A 87 10.53 13.03 -3.44
C GLY A 87 10.10 11.80 -4.25
N GLY A 88 8.94 11.23 -3.89
CA GLY A 88 8.28 10.21 -4.69
C GLY A 88 7.38 10.90 -5.71
N GLY A 89 7.70 10.71 -6.99
CA GLY A 89 6.80 10.97 -8.11
C GLY A 89 5.97 9.74 -8.45
#